data_AF-A0A1G6Z6H5-F1
#
_entry.id   AF-A0A1G6Z6H5-F1
#
_cell.length_a   1.000
_cell.length_b   1.000
_cell.length_c   1.000
_cell.angle_alpha   90.00
_cell.angle_beta   90.00
_cell.angle_gamma   90.00
#
_symmetry.space_group_name_H-M   'P 1'
#
loop_
_entity.id
_entity.type
_entity.pdbx_description
1 polymer ?
#
loop_
_entity_poly.entity_id
_entity_poly.type
_entity_poly.pdbx_seq_one_letter_code
_entity_poly.pdbx_strand_id
1 'polypeptide(L)'
;MWYIFPQVAGLGYSEMAQWYAIRNRDEAIAYLGHPILGKRLIEISETLFLVASNNATEIMGRPDDLKLRSCMTLFALLPDADPVFEAVLKKFFDGKKDPATLQMLD
;
A
#
# COMPACT_ATOMS: atom_id res chain seq x y z
N MET A 1 3.49 -0.52 10.27
CA MET A 1 2.52 -0.12 9.23
C MET A 1 2.97 1.13 8.45
N TRP A 2 2.96 2.31 9.06
CA TRP A 2 3.03 3.61 8.36
C TRP A 2 4.21 3.85 7.40
N TYR A 3 5.41 3.38 7.72
CA TYR A 3 6.61 3.58 6.90
C TYR A 3 7.02 2.35 6.08
N ILE A 4 6.35 1.20 6.27
CA ILE A 4 6.59 -0.04 5.51
C ILE A 4 5.57 -0.14 4.36
N PHE A 5 4.30 0.07 4.65
CA PHE A 5 3.26 0.23 3.63
C PHE A 5 2.61 1.61 3.82
N PRO A 6 3.22 2.65 3.24
CA PRO A 6 2.70 4.00 3.39
C PRO A 6 1.43 4.19 2.55
N GLN A 7 0.58 5.11 3.01
CA GLN A 7 -0.69 5.46 2.36
C GLN A 7 -0.69 6.95 2.02
N VAL A 8 -1.58 7.39 1.13
CA VAL A 8 -1.69 8.82 0.76
C VAL A 8 -2.15 9.68 1.95
N ALA A 9 -1.66 10.91 1.98
CA ALA A 9 -1.99 11.90 3.00
C ALA A 9 -3.49 12.16 3.08
N GLY A 10 -4.01 12.36 4.29
CA GLY A 10 -5.44 12.57 4.54
C GLY A 10 -6.21 11.30 4.95
N LEU A 11 -5.69 10.10 4.71
CA LEU A 11 -6.35 8.85 5.12
C LEU A 11 -6.21 8.51 6.61
N GLY A 12 -5.12 8.97 7.25
CA GLY A 12 -4.82 8.65 8.64
C GLY A 12 -4.83 9.89 9.52
N TYR A 13 -5.36 9.74 10.73
CA TYR A 13 -5.50 10.85 11.69
C TYR A 13 -4.43 10.86 12.79
N SER A 14 -3.70 9.77 13.00
CA SER A 14 -2.62 9.76 13.98
C SER A 14 -1.43 10.58 13.47
N GLU A 15 -0.69 11.18 14.39
CA GLU A 15 0.53 11.95 14.06
C GLU A 15 1.50 11.13 13.21
N MET A 16 1.70 9.85 13.55
CA MET A 16 2.52 8.92 12.77
C MET A 16 1.96 8.66 11.36
N ALA A 17 0.64 8.63 11.20
CA ALA A 17 0.03 8.46 9.88
C ALA A 17 0.18 9.70 9.01
N GLN A 18 0.18 10.89 9.61
CA GLN A 18 0.43 12.13 8.90
C GLN A 18 1.92 12.30 8.55
N TRP A 19 2.81 11.97 9.48
CA TRP A 19 4.26 12.11 9.31
C TRP A 19 4.82 11.23 8.17
N TYR A 20 4.35 9.99 8.06
CA TYR A 20 4.83 9.04 7.05
C TYR A 20 3.92 8.92 5.82
N ALA A 21 2.92 9.80 5.69
CA ALA A 21 2.04 9.78 4.53
C ALA A 21 2.77 10.17 3.24
N ILE A 22 2.38 9.54 2.13
CA ILE A 22 2.74 9.99 0.80
C ILE A 22 1.86 11.19 0.43
N ARG A 23 2.44 12.34 0.14
CA ARG A 23 1.72 13.59 -0.08
C ARG A 23 0.89 13.58 -1.36
N ASN A 24 1.42 12.98 -2.42
CA ASN A 24 0.81 13.00 -3.74
C ASN A 24 1.41 11.91 -4.66
N ARG A 25 0.91 11.86 -5.90
CA ARG A 25 1.36 10.90 -6.91
C ARG A 25 2.85 11.00 -7.23
N ASP A 26 3.41 12.21 -7.32
CA ASP A 26 4.82 12.41 -7.65
C ASP A 26 5.74 11.83 -6.57
N GLU A 27 5.38 12.02 -5.30
CA GLU A 27 6.12 11.40 -4.20
C GLU A 27 5.96 9.88 -4.18
N ALA A 28 4.81 9.34 -4.56
CA ALA A 28 4.62 7.90 -4.69
C ALA A 28 5.52 7.32 -5.80
N ILE A 29 5.63 8.00 -6.95
CA ILE A 29 6.54 7.64 -8.04
C ILE A 29 7.99 7.70 -7.56
N ALA A 30 8.38 8.77 -6.86
CA ALA A 30 9.72 8.91 -6.31
C ALA A 30 10.04 7.84 -5.25
N TYR A 31 9.07 7.48 -4.40
CA TYR A 31 9.20 6.41 -3.42
C TYR A 31 9.46 5.06 -4.10
N LEU A 32 8.66 4.73 -5.12
CA LEU A 32 8.79 3.47 -5.86
C LEU A 32 10.10 3.42 -6.68
N GLY A 33 10.52 4.55 -7.26
CA GLY A 33 11.79 4.66 -7.97
C GLY A 33 13.03 4.73 -7.08
N HIS A 34 12.88 4.89 -5.76
CA HIS A 34 14.00 4.99 -4.85
C HIS A 34 14.70 3.62 -4.69
N PRO A 35 16.04 3.53 -4.83
CA PRO A 35 16.78 2.26 -4.95
C PRO A 35 16.65 1.32 -3.73
N ILE A 36 16.34 1.89 -2.56
CA ILE A 36 16.12 1.14 -1.32
C ILE A 36 14.63 0.96 -1.00
N LEU A 37 13.84 2.04 -0.99
CA LEU A 37 12.46 2.01 -0.50
C LEU A 37 11.53 1.24 -1.43
N GLY A 38 11.59 1.50 -2.75
CA GLY A 38 10.81 0.77 -3.73
C GLY A 38 11.11 -0.73 -3.70
N LYS A 39 12.39 -1.11 -3.70
CA LYS A 39 12.82 -2.50 -3.60
C LYS A 39 12.26 -3.18 -2.33
N ARG A 40 12.36 -2.52 -1.18
CA ARG A 40 11.85 -3.06 0.09
C ARG A 40 10.33 -3.23 0.09
N LEU A 41 9.60 -2.27 -0.49
CA LEU A 41 8.15 -2.34 -0.60
C LEU A 41 7.70 -3.50 -1.50
N ILE A 42 8.41 -3.74 -2.60
CA ILE A 42 8.16 -4.90 -3.48
C ILE A 42 8.46 -6.20 -2.72
N GLU A 43 9.66 -6.32 -2.15
CA GLU A 43 10.11 -7.54 -1.44
C GLU A 43 9.18 -7.95 -0.29
N ILE A 44 8.72 -6.99 0.52
CA ILE A 44 7.79 -7.28 1.61
C ILE A 44 6.39 -7.63 1.09
N SER A 45 5.97 -7.06 -0.04
CA SER A 45 4.69 -7.38 -0.68
C SER A 45 4.70 -8.78 -1.29
N GLU A 46 5.82 -9.19 -1.89
CA GLU A 46 6.03 -10.56 -2.39
C GLU A 46 6.01 -11.56 -1.23
N THR A 47 6.72 -11.25 -0.15
CA THR A 47 6.73 -12.07 1.07
C THR A 47 5.32 -12.23 1.63
N LEU A 48 4.56 -11.14 1.70
CA LEU A 48 3.17 -11.16 2.14
C LEU A 48 2.27 -11.96 1.19
N PHE A 49 2.50 -11.89 -0.13
CA PHE A 49 1.72 -12.66 -1.10
C PHE A 49 1.90 -14.18 -0.92
N LEU A 50 3.05 -14.63 -0.42
CA LEU A 50 3.37 -16.05 -0.24
C LEU A 50 2.77 -16.70 1.02
N VAL A 51 2.23 -15.91 1.96
CA VAL A 51 1.58 -16.45 3.17
C VAL A 51 0.38 -17.34 2.81
N ALA A 52 0.08 -18.36 3.62
CA ALA A 52 -1.00 -19.30 3.29
C ALA A 52 -2.40 -18.69 3.39
N SER A 53 -2.62 -17.76 4.33
CA SER A 53 -3.93 -17.14 4.53
C SER A 53 -4.23 -16.11 3.43
N ASN A 54 -5.51 -16.00 3.08
CA ASN A 54 -6.04 -14.95 2.20
C ASN A 54 -6.81 -13.89 3.01
N ASN A 55 -6.75 -13.93 4.34
CA ASN A 55 -7.42 -12.99 5.21
C ASN A 55 -6.42 -11.94 5.72
N ALA A 56 -6.47 -10.73 5.16
CA ALA A 56 -5.56 -9.65 5.61
C ALA A 56 -5.76 -9.30 7.09
N THR A 57 -6.98 -9.37 7.62
CA THR A 57 -7.24 -9.08 9.04
C THR A 57 -6.58 -10.12 9.95
N GLU A 58 -6.47 -11.39 9.53
CA GLU A 58 -5.78 -12.43 10.31
C GLU A 58 -4.26 -12.15 10.41
N ILE A 59 -3.67 -11.62 9.35
CA ILE A 59 -2.22 -11.39 9.26
C ILE A 59 -1.82 -10.04 9.85
N MET A 60 -2.58 -8.99 9.52
CA MET A 60 -2.26 -7.61 9.86
C MET A 60 -3.01 -7.12 11.11
N GLY A 61 -4.16 -7.72 11.44
CA GLY A 61 -5.10 -7.13 12.38
C GLY A 61 -5.81 -5.90 11.82
N ARG A 62 -6.75 -5.36 12.61
CA ARG A 62 -7.39 -4.06 12.32
C ARG A 62 -6.77 -2.96 13.17
N PRO A 63 -6.54 -1.76 12.61
CA PRO A 63 -6.93 -1.29 11.27
C PRO A 63 -5.82 -1.44 10.20
N ASP A 64 -4.80 -2.28 10.42
CA ASP A 64 -3.64 -2.38 9.54
C ASP A 64 -3.96 -3.10 8.21
N ASP A 65 -4.96 -3.97 8.19
CA ASP A 65 -5.55 -4.52 6.96
C ASP A 65 -6.06 -3.42 6.00
N LEU A 66 -6.71 -2.38 6.51
CA LEU A 66 -7.15 -1.24 5.72
C LEU A 66 -5.96 -0.45 5.17
N LYS A 67 -4.93 -0.24 5.99
CA LYS A 67 -3.70 0.46 5.58
C LYS A 67 -2.95 -0.27 4.47
N LEU A 68 -2.89 -1.60 4.56
CA LEU A 68 -2.35 -2.43 3.50
C LEU A 68 -3.13 -2.20 2.20
N ARG A 69 -4.47 -2.26 2.23
CA ARG A 69 -5.30 -2.03 1.04
C ARG A 69 -5.06 -0.65 0.43
N SER A 70 -5.00 0.40 1.24
CA SER A 70 -4.72 1.77 0.77
C SER A 70 -3.33 1.87 0.15
N CYS A 71 -2.30 1.28 0.77
CA CYS A 71 -0.95 1.24 0.22
C CYS A 71 -0.89 0.50 -1.13
N MET A 72 -1.40 -0.72 -1.20
CA MET A 72 -1.39 -1.50 -2.45
C MET A 72 -2.16 -0.79 -3.55
N THR A 73 -3.26 -0.11 -3.22
CA THR A 73 -4.02 0.71 -4.17
C THR A 73 -3.20 1.87 -4.70
N LEU A 74 -2.52 2.61 -3.83
CA LEU A 74 -1.69 3.75 -4.20
C LEU A 74 -0.60 3.32 -5.19
N PHE A 75 0.17 2.29 -4.87
CA PHE A 75 1.29 1.87 -5.69
C PHE A 75 0.87 1.11 -6.95
N ALA A 76 -0.26 0.38 -6.94
CA ALA A 76 -0.80 -0.27 -8.14
C ALA A 76 -1.27 0.72 -9.22
N LEU A 77 -1.54 1.99 -8.87
CA LEU A 77 -1.99 3.02 -9.81
C LEU A 77 -0.85 3.82 -10.47
N LEU A 78 0.40 3.52 -10.09
CA LEU A 78 1.56 4.23 -10.62
C LEU A 78 1.97 3.66 -11.99
N PRO A 79 2.60 4.47 -12.85
CA PRO A 79 3.30 3.95 -14.02
C PRO A 79 4.40 2.99 -13.57
N ASP A 80 4.61 1.91 -14.33
CA ASP A 80 5.64 0.89 -14.08
C ASP A 80 5.53 0.21 -12.70
N ALA A 81 4.32 0.20 -12.12
CA ALA A 81 4.04 -0.49 -10.86
C ALA A 81 4.36 -1.99 -10.97
N ASP A 82 5.00 -2.52 -9.93
CA ASP A 82 5.23 -3.95 -9.83
C ASP A 82 3.89 -4.71 -9.73
N PRO A 83 3.67 -5.79 -10.51
CA PRO A 83 2.43 -6.55 -10.50
C PRO A 83 2.08 -7.16 -9.13
N VAL A 84 3.03 -7.26 -8.21
CA VAL A 84 2.78 -7.76 -6.85
C VAL A 84 1.71 -6.95 -6.11
N PHE A 85 1.60 -5.64 -6.35
CA PHE A 85 0.61 -4.81 -5.64
C PHE A 85 -0.82 -5.21 -6.01
N GLU A 86 -1.09 -5.43 -7.30
CA GLU A 86 -2.38 -5.97 -7.77
C GLU A 86 -2.58 -7.42 -7.32
N ALA A 87 -1.52 -8.23 -7.25
CA ALA A 87 -1.60 -9.61 -6.76
C ALA A 87 -2.01 -9.67 -5.28
N VAL A 88 -1.45 -8.79 -4.43
CA VAL A 88 -1.83 -8.64 -3.02
C VAL A 88 -3.29 -8.15 -2.91
N LEU A 89 -3.69 -7.16 -3.72
CA LEU A 89 -5.10 -6.72 -3.78
C LEU A 89 -6.05 -7.87 -4.14
N LYS A 90 -5.69 -8.66 -5.15
CA LYS A 90 -6.46 -9.84 -5.57
C LYS A 90 -6.57 -10.88 -4.47
N LYS A 91 -5.46 -11.18 -3.79
CA LYS A 91 -5.38 -12.21 -2.76
C LYS A 91 -6.19 -11.87 -1.52
N PHE A 92 -6.08 -10.64 -1.03
CA PHE A 92 -6.62 -10.27 0.29
C PHE A 92 -7.90 -9.44 0.25
N PHE A 93 -8.22 -8.84 -0.90
CA PHE A 93 -9.31 -7.88 -1.03
C PHE A 93 -10.16 -8.12 -2.29
N ASP A 94 -10.13 -9.31 -2.88
CA ASP A 94 -10.84 -9.67 -4.12
C ASP A 94 -10.54 -8.73 -5.31
N GLY A 95 -9.36 -8.11 -5.32
CA GLY A 95 -8.96 -7.13 -6.32
C GLY A 95 -9.58 -5.75 -6.13
N LYS A 96 -10.32 -5.53 -5.03
CA LYS A 96 -10.99 -4.25 -4.74
C LYS A 96 -9.98 -3.25 -4.21
N LYS A 97 -9.71 -2.22 -5.01
CA LYS A 97 -8.95 -1.03 -4.61
C LYS A 97 -9.65 -0.26 -3.49
N ASP A 98 -8.88 0.45 -2.67
CA ASP A 98 -9.38 1.32 -1.61
C ASP A 98 -10.03 2.59 -2.20
N PRO A 99 -11.35 2.81 -2.06
CA PRO A 99 -12.03 3.92 -2.71
C PRO A 99 -11.53 5.29 -2.24
N ALA A 100 -11.11 5.43 -0.98
CA ALA A 100 -10.62 6.69 -0.46
C ALA A 100 -9.26 7.05 -1.09
N THR A 101 -8.38 6.07 -1.28
CA THR A 101 -7.13 6.26 -2.04
C THR A 101 -7.40 6.68 -3.48
N LEU A 102 -8.39 6.09 -4.16
CA LEU A 102 -8.76 6.47 -5.53
C LEU A 102 -9.15 7.96 -5.61
N GLN A 103 -10.05 8.40 -4.72
CA GLN A 103 -10.56 9.78 -4.68
C GLN A 103 -9.47 10.83 -4.41
N MET A 104 -8.37 10.44 -3.75
CA MET A 104 -7.26 11.34 -3.43
C MET A 104 -6.20 11.42 -4.55
N LEU A 105 -6.31 10.59 -5.59
CA LEU A 105 -5.39 10.53 -6.73
C LEU A 105 -6.01 11.00 -8.05
N ASP A 106 -7.32 11.30 -8.05
CA ASP A 106 -8.03 12.02 -9.12
C ASP A 106 -7.70 13.52 -9.09
#